data_AF-A0A7S4JQD6-F1
#
_entry.id   AF-A0A7S4JQD6-F1
#
_cell.length_a   1.000
_cell.length_b   1.000
_cell.length_c   1.000
_cell.angle_alpha   90.00
_cell.angle_beta   90.00
_cell.angle_gamma   90.00
#
_symmetry.space_group_name_H-M   'P 1'
#
loop_
_entity.id
_entity.type
_entity.pdbx_description
1 polymer ?
#
loop_
_entity_poly.entity_id
_entity_poly.type
_entity_poly.pdbx_seq_one_letter_code
_entity_poly.pdbx_strand_id
1 'polypeptide(L)'
;QGGSSACCGRERERRGEEGDDIEVRMPLRRITALQDTRVHFINDAPMFCMWEEGIGRGKEPKMVKDINGVSLFLVVGGDTGKLMLPGGLDHAHILRRSPSSDEWFLLVSDRVRARVARKEGRGRTDDSGLLLVNILPEPFPSMTDEISFPAPILAVRGSLQAKEYYIEDCSQEGGRRVARASRKLSTRHIPTEDKMYMIEVAPGLDVALVMCLAAVIDQI
;
A
#
# COMPACT_ATOMS: atom_id res chain seq x y z
N GLN A 1 55.54 15.22 26.77
CA GLN A 1 54.10 15.31 26.44
C GLN A 1 54.03 15.31 24.91
N GLY A 2 53.73 14.25 24.18
CA GLY A 2 52.82 13.14 24.43
C GLY A 2 51.58 13.31 23.56
N GLY A 3 51.61 12.82 22.32
CA GLY A 3 50.41 12.49 21.53
C GLY A 3 50.00 13.45 20.39
N SER A 4 50.24 13.02 19.15
CA SER A 4 49.31 13.16 18.00
C SER A 4 49.90 12.34 16.85
N SER A 5 49.56 11.06 16.79
CA SER A 5 48.43 10.52 16.03
C SER A 5 48.75 10.53 14.54
N ALA A 6 49.25 9.37 14.09
CA ALA A 6 49.44 9.04 12.69
C ALA A 6 48.10 9.10 11.95
N CYS A 7 48.01 9.96 10.95
CA CYS A 7 46.98 9.91 9.92
C CYS A 7 47.24 8.70 9.02
N CYS A 8 46.82 7.51 9.47
CA CYS A 8 46.61 6.39 8.57
C CYS A 8 45.35 6.68 7.77
N GLY A 9 45.55 7.04 6.49
CA GLY A 9 44.50 7.04 5.48
C GLY A 9 43.90 5.64 5.38
N ARG A 10 42.79 5.41 6.11
CA ARG A 10 41.80 4.43 5.70
C ARG A 10 40.90 5.16 4.72
N GLU A 11 41.06 4.84 3.45
CA GLU A 11 39.97 4.91 2.48
C GLU A 11 38.76 4.24 3.13
N ARG A 12 37.86 5.05 3.68
CA ARG A 12 36.48 4.62 3.85
C ARG A 12 35.99 4.43 2.43
N GLU A 13 35.93 3.17 2.00
CA GLU A 13 34.96 2.73 1.02
C GLU A 13 33.66 3.47 1.34
N ARG A 14 33.33 4.46 0.51
CA ARG A 14 31.98 4.97 0.41
C ARG A 14 31.15 3.81 -0.16
N ARG A 15 30.84 2.83 0.69
CA ARG A 15 29.67 1.98 0.46
C ARG A 15 28.51 2.95 0.52
N GLY A 16 27.91 3.16 -0.64
CA GLY A 16 26.88 4.16 -0.86
C GLY A 16 25.88 4.14 0.28
N GLU A 17 25.71 5.30 0.89
CA GLU A 17 24.38 5.75 1.29
C GLU A 17 23.57 5.93 -0.01
N GLU A 18 23.28 4.83 -0.72
CA GLU A 18 22.16 4.77 -1.66
C GLU A 18 20.92 4.68 -0.78
N GLY A 19 20.51 5.84 -0.25
CA GLY A 19 19.14 6.03 0.20
C GLY A 19 18.26 5.75 -1.00
N ASP A 20 17.67 4.56 -1.01
CA ASP A 20 16.86 3.94 -2.05
C ASP A 20 15.72 4.86 -2.55
N ASP A 21 16.03 5.86 -3.36
CA ASP A 21 15.12 6.50 -4.30
C ASP A 21 14.87 5.55 -5.48
N ILE A 22 14.44 4.32 -5.19
CA ILE A 22 13.97 3.42 -6.22
C ILE A 22 12.59 3.91 -6.65
N GLU A 23 12.58 4.46 -7.86
CA GLU A 23 11.43 4.95 -8.60
C GLU A 23 10.34 3.87 -8.75
N VAL A 24 9.08 4.30 -8.64
CA VAL A 24 7.92 3.45 -8.93
C VAL A 24 7.89 3.11 -10.42
N ARG A 25 7.72 1.83 -10.75
CA ARG A 25 7.73 1.30 -12.11
C ARG A 25 6.40 0.66 -12.46
N MET A 26 6.05 0.70 -13.75
CA MET A 26 4.88 -0.02 -14.25
C MET A 26 4.97 -1.53 -13.94
N PRO A 27 3.85 -2.16 -13.54
CA PRO A 27 3.77 -3.60 -13.40
C PRO A 27 3.99 -4.27 -14.76
N LEU A 28 4.40 -5.53 -14.74
CA LEU A 28 4.66 -6.29 -15.98
C LEU A 28 3.39 -6.53 -16.81
N ARG A 29 2.25 -6.60 -16.12
CA ARG A 29 0.91 -6.67 -16.67
C ARG A 29 0.01 -5.75 -15.85
N ARG A 30 -1.09 -5.29 -16.42
CA ARG A 30 -2.10 -4.56 -15.63
C ARG A 30 -2.55 -5.43 -14.46
N ILE A 31 -2.57 -4.85 -13.26
CA ILE A 31 -2.99 -5.52 -12.03
C ILE A 31 -4.31 -4.90 -11.61
N THR A 32 -5.38 -5.67 -11.76
CA THR A 32 -6.77 -5.24 -11.53
C THR A 32 -7.44 -6.18 -10.54
N ALA A 33 -8.06 -5.65 -9.49
CA ALA A 33 -8.77 -6.47 -8.51
C ALA A 33 -10.15 -5.92 -8.18
N LEU A 34 -10.27 -4.61 -8.00
CA LEU A 34 -11.47 -3.97 -7.46
C LEU A 34 -12.29 -3.25 -8.54
N GLN A 35 -11.93 -3.41 -9.81
CA GLN A 35 -12.77 -2.96 -10.91
C GLN A 35 -14.13 -3.66 -10.89
N ASP A 36 -15.17 -2.89 -11.22
CA ASP A 36 -16.49 -3.43 -11.53
C ASP A 36 -17.06 -2.77 -12.79
N THR A 37 -18.27 -3.19 -13.18
CA THR A 37 -18.93 -2.68 -14.39
C THR A 37 -19.30 -1.19 -14.31
N ARG A 38 -19.24 -0.59 -13.13
CA ARG A 38 -19.63 0.80 -12.88
C ARG A 38 -18.41 1.71 -12.77
N VAL A 39 -17.26 1.18 -12.35
CA VAL A 39 -16.06 1.99 -12.11
C VAL A 39 -14.77 1.24 -12.40
N HIS A 40 -13.89 1.92 -13.16
CA HIS A 40 -12.56 1.43 -13.50
C HIS A 40 -11.49 2.41 -12.99
N PHE A 41 -10.63 1.97 -12.07
CA PHE A 41 -9.55 2.76 -11.49
C PHE A 41 -8.15 2.33 -11.96
N ILE A 42 -7.96 2.23 -13.27
CA ILE A 42 -6.62 2.07 -13.85
C ILE A 42 -6.20 3.42 -14.41
N ASN A 43 -5.02 3.84 -14.02
CA ASN A 43 -4.36 5.03 -14.53
C ASN A 43 -3.43 4.66 -15.71
N ASP A 44 -3.42 5.49 -16.75
CA ASP A 44 -2.46 5.39 -17.86
C ASP A 44 -1.17 6.22 -17.60
N ALA A 45 -1.15 6.99 -16.51
CA ALA A 45 -0.01 7.78 -16.02
C ALA A 45 0.14 7.62 -14.50
N PRO A 46 1.33 7.85 -13.89
CA PRO A 46 1.49 7.72 -12.46
C PRO A 46 0.50 8.59 -11.70
N MET A 47 -0.14 8.03 -10.67
CA MET A 47 -1.09 8.76 -9.83
C MET A 47 -0.49 9.02 -8.46
N PHE A 48 -0.63 10.25 -7.98
CA PHE A 48 -0.19 10.65 -6.66
C PHE A 48 -1.43 10.93 -5.81
N CYS A 49 -1.60 10.13 -4.76
CA CYS A 49 -2.71 10.23 -3.83
C CYS A 49 -2.23 10.79 -2.50
N MET A 50 -2.95 11.76 -1.96
CA MET A 50 -2.78 12.28 -0.61
C MET A 50 -3.73 11.54 0.33
N TRP A 51 -3.17 10.99 1.41
CA TRP A 51 -3.91 10.25 2.44
C TRP A 51 -3.80 10.97 3.79
N GLU A 52 -4.94 11.26 4.40
CA GLU A 52 -5.01 11.83 5.74
C GLU A 52 -4.87 10.75 6.82
N GLU A 53 -3.87 10.92 7.68
CA GLU A 53 -3.63 10.10 8.85
C GLU A 53 -4.63 10.48 9.94
N GLY A 54 -5.58 9.58 10.20
CA GLY A 54 -6.61 9.80 11.22
C GLY A 54 -6.05 9.89 12.64
N ILE A 55 -6.69 10.70 13.47
CA ILE A 55 -6.38 10.85 14.90
C ILE A 55 -7.08 9.72 15.68
N GLY A 56 -6.68 8.46 15.44
CA GLY A 56 -7.24 7.31 16.14
C GLY A 56 -7.29 6.04 15.30
N ARG A 57 -7.54 4.89 15.96
CA ARG A 57 -7.65 3.55 15.34
C ARG A 57 -8.86 3.45 14.39
N GLY A 58 -8.77 4.08 13.22
CA GLY A 58 -9.71 3.94 12.10
C GLY A 58 -11.12 4.52 12.28
N LYS A 59 -11.48 5.12 13.43
CA LYS A 59 -12.89 5.48 13.68
C LYS A 59 -13.41 6.66 12.84
N GLU A 60 -12.55 7.56 12.40
CA GLU A 60 -12.96 8.73 11.61
C GLU A 60 -12.84 8.44 10.11
N PRO A 61 -13.81 8.90 9.29
CA PRO A 61 -13.69 8.85 7.84
C PRO A 61 -12.48 9.63 7.35
N LYS A 62 -11.73 9.06 6.40
CA LYS A 62 -10.53 9.65 5.80
C LYS A 62 -10.78 9.95 4.34
N MET A 63 -10.52 11.19 3.92
CA MET A 63 -10.63 11.57 2.52
C MET A 63 -9.31 11.26 1.80
N VAL A 64 -9.41 10.59 0.65
CA VAL A 64 -8.29 10.41 -0.28
C VAL A 64 -8.46 11.40 -1.41
N LYS A 65 -7.41 12.18 -1.67
CA LYS A 65 -7.40 13.17 -2.76
C LYS A 65 -6.25 12.90 -3.71
N ASP A 66 -6.37 13.37 -4.94
CA ASP A 66 -5.19 13.52 -5.80
C ASP A 66 -4.35 14.75 -5.38
N ILE A 67 -3.20 14.94 -6.01
CA ILE A 67 -2.32 16.11 -5.78
C ILE A 67 -2.94 17.46 -6.16
N ASN A 68 -4.04 17.47 -6.92
CA ASN A 68 -4.77 18.68 -7.28
C ASN A 68 -5.90 18.98 -6.28
N GLY A 69 -6.05 18.15 -5.25
CA GLY A 69 -7.09 18.27 -4.22
C GLY A 69 -8.44 17.68 -4.62
N VAL A 70 -8.54 16.97 -5.74
CA VAL A 70 -9.76 16.28 -6.19
C VAL A 70 -9.97 15.05 -5.32
N SER A 71 -11.14 14.96 -4.68
CA SER A 71 -11.53 13.77 -3.92
C SER A 71 -11.65 12.56 -4.83
N LEU A 72 -10.87 11.51 -4.52
CA LEU A 72 -10.90 10.23 -5.22
C LEU A 72 -11.75 9.21 -4.48
N PHE A 73 -11.61 9.16 -3.15
CA PHE A 73 -12.34 8.21 -2.31
C PHE A 73 -12.61 8.79 -0.93
N LEU A 74 -13.65 8.29 -0.28
CA LEU A 74 -13.85 8.39 1.16
C LEU A 74 -13.65 7.01 1.77
N VAL A 75 -12.70 6.89 2.69
CA VAL A 75 -12.43 5.65 3.43
C VAL A 75 -13.14 5.75 4.76
N VAL A 76 -14.08 4.86 5.02
CA VAL A 76 -14.87 4.86 6.26
C VAL A 76 -14.53 3.61 7.07
N GLY A 77 -14.06 3.75 8.31
CA GLY A 77 -14.26 2.73 9.34
C GLY A 77 -13.05 2.19 10.11
N GLY A 78 -13.37 1.64 11.30
CA GLY A 78 -12.53 0.98 12.30
C GLY A 78 -12.19 -0.48 11.96
N ASP A 79 -12.67 -1.48 12.74
CA ASP A 79 -12.33 -2.90 12.52
C ASP A 79 -12.85 -3.49 11.18
N THR A 80 -13.81 -2.80 10.55
CA THR A 80 -14.24 -3.02 9.16
C THR A 80 -14.14 -1.70 8.41
N GLY A 81 -13.60 -1.74 7.19
CA GLY A 81 -13.40 -0.58 6.35
C GLY A 81 -14.28 -0.61 5.11
N LYS A 82 -14.66 0.56 4.62
CA LYS A 82 -15.31 0.74 3.32
C LYS A 82 -14.56 1.79 2.51
N LEU A 83 -14.40 1.52 1.23
CA LEU A 83 -13.95 2.50 0.25
C LEU A 83 -15.17 2.96 -0.53
N MET A 84 -15.48 4.26 -0.42
CA MET A 84 -16.63 4.90 -1.06
C MET A 84 -16.17 5.89 -2.11
N LEU A 85 -16.96 6.04 -3.17
CA LEU A 85 -16.74 7.04 -4.22
C LEU A 85 -17.19 8.43 -3.75
N PRO A 86 -16.69 9.50 -4.40
CA PRO A 86 -17.27 10.83 -4.27
C PRO A 86 -18.76 10.76 -4.62
N GLY A 87 -19.62 11.24 -3.71
CA GLY A 87 -21.08 11.10 -3.81
C GLY A 87 -21.68 9.96 -2.98
N GLY A 88 -20.85 9.20 -2.25
CA GLY A 88 -21.32 8.27 -1.22
C GLY A 88 -21.72 6.88 -1.73
N LEU A 89 -21.28 6.49 -2.92
CA LEU A 89 -21.50 5.15 -3.45
C LEU A 89 -20.45 4.17 -2.93
N ASP A 90 -20.89 3.01 -2.41
CA ASP A 90 -20.00 1.94 -1.98
C ASP A 90 -19.24 1.35 -3.19
N HIS A 91 -17.91 1.32 -3.12
CA HIS A 91 -17.05 0.71 -4.15
C HIS A 91 -16.48 -0.62 -3.69
N ALA A 92 -15.80 -0.64 -2.54
CA ALA A 92 -15.19 -1.84 -1.99
C ALA A 92 -15.34 -1.94 -0.47
N HIS A 93 -15.42 -3.17 0.05
CA HIS A 93 -15.43 -3.45 1.48
C HIS A 93 -14.12 -4.14 1.90
N ILE A 94 -13.66 -3.80 3.09
CA ILE A 94 -12.44 -4.32 3.73
C ILE A 94 -12.89 -5.03 5.00
N LEU A 95 -12.85 -6.36 4.96
CA LEU A 95 -13.32 -7.20 6.05
C LEU A 95 -12.15 -7.95 6.67
N ARG A 96 -11.88 -7.69 7.95
CA ARG A 96 -10.95 -8.50 8.74
C ARG A 96 -11.62 -9.83 9.06
N ARG A 97 -10.90 -10.95 8.90
CA ARG A 97 -11.46 -12.30 9.12
C ARG A 97 -12.00 -12.49 10.54
N SER A 98 -11.27 -11.97 11.53
CA SER A 98 -11.68 -11.88 12.92
C SER A 98 -10.90 -10.74 13.61
N PRO A 99 -11.36 -10.24 14.77
CA PRO A 99 -10.66 -9.16 15.49
C PRO A 99 -9.20 -9.46 15.85
N SER A 100 -8.84 -10.74 15.98
CA SER A 100 -7.49 -11.21 16.32
C SER A 100 -6.68 -11.71 15.13
N SER A 101 -7.26 -11.73 13.93
CA SER A 101 -6.62 -12.30 12.74
C SER A 101 -5.88 -11.23 11.94
N ASP A 102 -4.65 -11.49 11.50
CA ASP A 102 -3.94 -10.61 10.57
C ASP A 102 -4.25 -10.93 9.10
N GLU A 103 -5.53 -11.16 8.83
CA GLU A 103 -6.05 -11.51 7.51
C GLU A 103 -7.28 -10.65 7.20
N TRP A 104 -7.26 -10.06 6.00
CA TRP A 104 -8.31 -9.21 5.47
C TRP A 104 -8.75 -9.70 4.09
N PHE A 105 -10.02 -9.48 3.79
CA PHE A 105 -10.62 -9.72 2.49
C PHE A 105 -11.07 -8.38 1.91
N LEU A 106 -10.79 -8.18 0.63
CA LEU A 106 -11.28 -7.05 -0.16
C LEU A 106 -12.42 -7.54 -1.04
N LEU A 107 -13.58 -6.90 -0.94
CA LEU A 107 -14.80 -7.32 -1.60
C LEU A 107 -15.35 -6.21 -2.48
N VAL A 108 -15.97 -6.61 -3.58
CA VAL A 108 -16.79 -5.72 -4.43
C VAL A 108 -18.11 -6.41 -4.69
N SER A 109 -19.22 -5.75 -4.32
CA SER A 109 -20.58 -6.33 -4.38
C SER A 109 -20.66 -7.71 -3.70
N ASP A 110 -20.12 -7.80 -2.47
CA ASP A 110 -20.10 -9.01 -1.62
C ASP A 110 -19.31 -10.21 -2.17
N ARG A 111 -18.56 -10.01 -3.25
CA ARG A 111 -17.67 -11.02 -3.83
C ARG A 111 -16.22 -10.70 -3.48
N VAL A 112 -15.50 -11.71 -2.99
CA VAL A 112 -14.08 -11.60 -2.62
C VAL A 112 -13.26 -11.41 -3.90
N ARG A 113 -12.49 -10.34 -3.93
CA ARG A 113 -11.59 -9.98 -5.04
C ARG A 113 -10.13 -10.23 -4.69
N ALA A 114 -9.78 -9.94 -3.45
CA ALA A 114 -8.42 -10.14 -2.97
C ALA A 114 -8.41 -10.52 -1.49
N ARG A 115 -7.30 -11.13 -1.09
CA ARG A 115 -6.94 -11.43 0.28
C ARG A 115 -5.63 -10.74 0.60
N VAL A 116 -5.57 -10.13 1.77
CA VAL A 116 -4.37 -9.50 2.32
C VAL A 116 -4.06 -10.24 3.62
N ALA A 117 -2.86 -10.75 3.76
CA ALA A 117 -2.46 -11.44 4.99
C ALA A 117 -1.08 -10.99 5.44
N ARG A 118 -0.93 -10.71 6.73
CA ARG A 118 0.37 -10.47 7.33
C ARG A 118 1.12 -11.79 7.45
N LYS A 119 2.37 -11.79 6.99
CA LYS A 119 3.30 -12.87 7.25
C LYS A 119 4.20 -12.44 8.39
N GLU A 120 4.21 -13.21 9.47
CA GLU A 120 5.20 -13.03 10.53
C GLU A 120 6.61 -13.24 9.94
N GLY A 121 7.43 -12.20 10.00
CA GLY A 121 8.80 -12.26 9.54
C GLY A 121 9.60 -13.19 10.45
N ARG A 122 10.27 -14.20 9.88
CA ARG A 122 11.32 -14.94 10.58
C ARG A 122 12.62 -14.14 10.47
N GLY A 123 12.81 -13.19 11.37
CA GLY A 123 14.12 -12.59 11.67
C GLY A 123 14.71 -11.67 10.61
N ARG A 124 14.46 -10.37 10.76
CA ARG A 124 15.43 -9.24 10.74
C ARG A 124 14.70 -8.05 11.34
N THR A 125 15.40 -7.22 12.09
CA THR A 125 14.90 -6.16 12.98
C THR A 125 14.10 -5.04 12.30
N ASP A 126 13.92 -5.12 10.98
CA ASP A 126 13.39 -4.04 10.15
C ASP A 126 12.08 -4.47 9.43
N ASP A 127 11.73 -5.77 9.50
CA ASP A 127 10.52 -6.38 8.92
C ASP A 127 9.29 -6.12 9.80
N SER A 128 8.92 -4.86 9.97
CA SER A 128 7.68 -4.44 10.62
C SER A 128 6.45 -4.79 9.78
N GLY A 129 6.17 -6.08 9.60
CA GLY A 129 4.96 -6.63 8.98
C GLY A 129 5.00 -6.67 7.45
N LEU A 130 5.43 -7.79 6.88
CA LEU A 130 5.21 -8.10 5.47
C LEU A 130 3.72 -8.41 5.24
N LEU A 131 3.06 -7.71 4.31
CA LEU A 131 1.73 -8.11 3.83
C LEU A 131 1.85 -8.80 2.48
N LEU A 132 1.14 -9.91 2.31
CA LEU A 132 1.02 -10.64 1.06
C LEU A 132 -0.38 -10.47 0.50
N VAL A 133 -0.49 -10.17 -0.79
CA VAL A 133 -1.77 -9.94 -1.46
C VAL A 133 -2.00 -11.00 -2.52
N ASN A 134 -3.07 -11.77 -2.34
CA ASN A 134 -3.59 -12.73 -3.31
C ASN A 134 -4.75 -12.05 -4.05
N ILE A 135 -4.70 -11.99 -5.38
CA ILE A 135 -5.81 -11.49 -6.21
C ILE A 135 -6.49 -12.70 -6.85
N LEU A 136 -7.81 -12.81 -6.69
CA LEU A 136 -8.59 -13.91 -7.21
C LEU A 136 -8.94 -13.67 -8.69
N PRO A 137 -8.89 -14.69 -9.55
CA PRO A 137 -9.44 -14.61 -10.90
C PRO A 137 -10.97 -14.74 -10.89
N GLU A 138 -11.61 -14.38 -12.00
CA GLU A 138 -13.02 -14.72 -12.21
C GLU A 138 -13.21 -16.24 -12.39
N PRO A 139 -14.34 -16.81 -11.94
CA PRO A 139 -15.45 -16.15 -11.24
C PRO A 139 -15.13 -15.84 -9.77
N PHE A 140 -15.58 -14.69 -9.28
CA PHE A 140 -15.29 -14.25 -7.91
C PHE A 140 -16.19 -14.96 -6.87
N PRO A 141 -15.61 -15.58 -5.83
CA PRO A 141 -16.38 -16.27 -4.80
C PRO A 141 -17.05 -15.29 -3.83
N SER A 142 -18.10 -15.76 -3.16
CA SER A 142 -18.67 -15.13 -1.96
C SER A 142 -17.89 -15.54 -0.71
N MET A 143 -18.08 -14.82 0.40
CA MET A 143 -17.45 -15.16 1.69
C MET A 143 -17.90 -16.50 2.29
N THR A 144 -19.02 -17.05 1.83
CA THR A 144 -19.54 -18.35 2.30
C THR A 144 -18.97 -19.52 1.51
N ASP A 145 -18.27 -19.25 0.40
CA ASP A 145 -17.66 -20.29 -0.41
C ASP A 145 -16.34 -20.77 0.20
N GLU A 146 -15.94 -22.00 -0.11
CA GLU A 146 -14.58 -22.47 0.18
C GLU A 146 -13.62 -21.83 -0.82
N ILE A 147 -12.73 -20.96 -0.34
CA ILE A 147 -11.83 -20.17 -1.21
C ILE A 147 -10.41 -20.73 -1.13
N SER A 148 -9.91 -21.21 -2.27
CA SER A 148 -8.49 -21.47 -2.46
C SER A 148 -7.81 -20.23 -3.03
N PHE A 149 -6.77 -19.74 -2.34
CA PHE A 149 -6.06 -18.54 -2.76
C PHE A 149 -4.86 -18.90 -3.66
N PRO A 150 -4.71 -18.26 -4.83
CA PRO A 150 -3.54 -18.44 -5.67
C PRO A 150 -2.29 -17.90 -4.97
N ALA A 151 -1.11 -18.12 -5.56
CA ALA A 151 0.11 -17.51 -5.04
C ALA A 151 -0.02 -15.97 -4.93
N PRO A 152 0.56 -15.34 -3.89
CA PRO A 152 0.56 -13.88 -3.78
C PRO A 152 1.24 -13.25 -4.99
N ILE A 153 0.63 -12.20 -5.55
CA ILE A 153 1.20 -11.46 -6.67
C ILE A 153 1.70 -10.07 -6.29
N LEU A 154 1.28 -9.56 -5.13
CA LEU A 154 1.86 -8.34 -4.55
C LEU A 154 2.38 -8.61 -3.13
N ALA A 155 3.42 -7.87 -2.75
CA ALA A 155 3.90 -7.79 -1.38
C ALA A 155 3.99 -6.33 -0.94
N VAL A 156 3.56 -6.03 0.28
CA VAL A 156 3.80 -4.73 0.92
C VAL A 156 4.96 -4.87 1.90
N ARG A 157 5.97 -4.03 1.72
CA ARG A 157 7.24 -4.05 2.46
C ARG A 157 7.60 -2.65 2.96
N GLY A 158 8.56 -2.58 3.88
CA GLY A 158 8.99 -1.32 4.51
C GLY A 158 8.33 -1.11 5.88
N SER A 159 8.34 0.13 6.36
CA SER A 159 7.79 0.48 7.66
C SER A 159 6.30 0.85 7.56
N LEU A 160 5.44 -0.11 7.92
CA LEU A 160 3.98 0.10 7.93
C LEU A 160 3.57 1.15 8.96
N GLN A 161 4.22 1.16 10.13
CA GLN A 161 3.94 2.12 11.21
C GLN A 161 4.35 3.54 10.84
N ALA A 162 5.52 3.72 10.22
CA ALA A 162 5.99 5.04 9.78
C ALA A 162 5.29 5.55 8.51
N LYS A 163 4.46 4.70 7.87
CA LYS A 163 3.87 4.94 6.53
C LYS A 163 4.95 5.16 5.46
N GLU A 164 6.05 4.43 5.60
CA GLU A 164 7.17 4.41 4.67
C GLU A 164 7.29 3.00 4.07
N TYR A 165 6.33 2.67 3.21
CA TYR A 165 6.19 1.35 2.61
C TYR A 165 6.16 1.41 1.09
N TYR A 166 6.37 0.27 0.46
CA TYR A 166 6.20 0.10 -0.98
C TYR A 166 5.46 -1.19 -1.28
N ILE A 167 4.79 -1.20 -2.43
CA ILE A 167 4.10 -2.36 -2.97
C ILE A 167 4.95 -2.90 -4.11
N GLU A 168 5.29 -4.18 -4.03
CA GLU A 168 6.09 -4.90 -4.99
C GLU A 168 5.22 -5.88 -5.79
N ASP A 169 5.29 -5.82 -7.12
CA ASP A 169 4.80 -6.87 -8.02
C ASP A 169 5.78 -8.05 -7.98
N CYS A 170 5.31 -9.16 -7.41
CA CYS A 170 6.07 -10.38 -7.18
C CYS A 170 5.88 -11.42 -8.31
N SER A 171 5.30 -11.03 -9.45
CA SER A 171 5.09 -11.96 -10.57
C SER A 171 6.38 -12.47 -11.23
N GLN A 172 7.53 -11.85 -10.96
CA GLN A 172 8.85 -12.28 -11.43
C GLN A 172 9.92 -12.19 -10.33
N GLU A 173 11.00 -12.94 -10.53
CA GLU A 173 12.21 -12.88 -9.71
C GLU A 173 12.80 -11.46 -9.76
N GLY A 174 13.14 -10.90 -8.60
CA GLY A 174 13.67 -9.54 -8.46
C GLY A 174 12.65 -8.46 -8.13
N GLY A 175 11.34 -8.70 -8.33
CA GLY A 175 10.25 -7.80 -7.93
C GLY A 175 10.27 -6.41 -8.62
N ARG A 176 9.12 -5.75 -8.70
CA ARG A 176 9.04 -4.34 -9.15
C ARG A 176 8.23 -3.51 -8.17
N ARG A 177 8.79 -2.39 -7.70
CA ARG A 177 8.03 -1.43 -6.88
C ARG A 177 6.99 -0.76 -7.77
N VAL A 178 5.71 -1.05 -7.55
CA VAL A 178 4.57 -0.57 -8.35
C VAL A 178 3.72 0.46 -7.60
N ALA A 179 3.97 0.64 -6.30
CA ALA A 179 3.52 1.80 -5.56
C ALA A 179 4.49 2.10 -4.40
N ARG A 180 4.50 3.34 -3.91
CA ARG A 180 5.31 3.78 -2.77
C ARG A 180 4.51 4.76 -1.92
N ALA A 181 4.55 4.59 -0.61
CA ALA A 181 4.04 5.54 0.36
C ALA A 181 5.20 6.21 1.11
N SER A 182 5.11 7.52 1.29
CA SER A 182 6.06 8.27 2.11
C SER A 182 5.48 9.63 2.50
N ARG A 183 5.94 10.15 3.64
CA ARG A 183 5.74 11.55 4.04
C ARG A 183 6.60 12.53 3.22
N LYS A 184 7.60 12.04 2.49
CA LYS A 184 8.59 12.85 1.76
C LYS A 184 8.70 12.45 0.29
N LEU A 185 7.65 11.94 -0.34
CA LEU A 185 7.67 11.74 -1.79
C LEU A 185 7.80 13.13 -2.46
N SER A 186 8.97 13.47 -3.00
CA SER A 186 9.16 14.73 -3.71
C SER A 186 9.92 14.54 -5.01
N THR A 187 9.24 14.84 -6.12
CA THR A 187 9.80 15.67 -7.20
C THR A 187 9.22 17.10 -7.19
N ARG A 188 8.19 17.36 -6.37
CA ARG A 188 7.62 18.69 -6.09
C ARG A 188 7.48 18.84 -4.58
N HIS A 189 7.92 19.96 -4.01
CA HIS A 189 7.69 20.29 -2.60
C HIS A 189 6.20 20.57 -2.40
N ILE A 190 5.43 19.51 -2.15
CA ILE A 190 4.09 19.64 -1.59
C ILE A 190 4.28 19.45 -0.08
N PRO A 191 4.11 20.51 0.73
CA PRO A 191 4.12 20.33 2.18
C PRO A 191 2.96 19.41 2.54
N THR A 192 3.27 18.19 2.93
CA THR A 192 2.31 17.36 3.65
C THR A 192 2.14 18.02 5.01
N GLU A 193 0.91 18.38 5.37
CA GLU A 193 0.59 18.71 6.77
C GLU A 193 1.04 17.54 7.67
N ASP A 194 1.31 17.80 8.95
CA ASP A 194 1.92 16.82 9.89
C ASP A 194 1.19 15.46 9.97
N LYS A 195 -0.03 15.37 9.46
CA LYS A 195 -0.90 14.18 9.43
C LYS A 195 -1.22 13.71 8.02
N MET A 196 -0.40 14.00 7.03
CA MET A 196 -0.59 13.49 5.67
C MET A 196 0.63 12.71 5.20
N TYR A 197 0.38 11.67 4.40
CA TYR A 197 1.41 11.02 3.61
C TYR A 197 0.92 10.87 2.17
N MET A 198 1.86 10.77 1.24
CA MET A 198 1.56 10.60 -0.17
C MET A 198 1.76 9.14 -0.56
N ILE A 199 0.97 8.68 -1.52
CA ILE A 199 1.09 7.37 -2.15
C ILE A 199 1.22 7.59 -3.66
N GLU A 200 2.36 7.22 -4.21
CA GLU A 200 2.60 7.15 -5.64
C GLU A 200 2.18 5.76 -6.15
N VAL A 201 1.39 5.73 -7.22
CA VAL A 201 0.84 4.52 -7.84
C VAL A 201 1.27 4.49 -9.30
N ALA A 202 1.95 3.41 -9.70
CA ALA A 202 2.37 3.22 -11.09
C ALA A 202 1.17 3.17 -12.04
N PRO A 203 1.35 3.59 -13.31
CA PRO A 203 0.37 3.31 -14.35
C PRO A 203 0.09 1.80 -14.44
N GLY A 204 -1.17 1.42 -14.67
CA GLY A 204 -1.57 0.01 -14.83
C GLY A 204 -1.78 -0.75 -13.52
N LEU A 205 -1.63 -0.12 -12.36
CA LEU A 205 -2.00 -0.66 -11.06
C LEU A 205 -3.35 -0.09 -10.60
N ASP A 206 -4.24 -0.95 -10.14
CA ASP A 206 -5.55 -0.57 -9.60
C ASP A 206 -5.41 0.35 -8.37
N VAL A 207 -5.78 1.62 -8.53
CA VAL A 207 -5.65 2.64 -7.49
C VAL A 207 -6.54 2.29 -6.29
N ALA A 208 -7.75 1.76 -6.53
CA ALA A 208 -8.66 1.39 -5.45
C ALA A 208 -8.07 0.26 -4.59
N LEU A 209 -7.38 -0.71 -5.22
CA LEU A 209 -6.65 -1.75 -4.50
C LEU A 209 -5.58 -1.15 -3.60
N VAL A 210 -4.78 -0.21 -4.10
CA VAL A 210 -3.74 0.46 -3.29
C VAL A 210 -4.35 1.22 -2.12
N MET A 211 -5.47 1.92 -2.33
CA MET A 211 -6.16 2.65 -1.25
C MET A 211 -6.75 1.68 -0.20
N CYS A 212 -7.27 0.53 -0.61
CA CYS A 212 -7.69 -0.52 0.34
C CYS A 212 -6.51 -1.06 1.15
N LEU A 213 -5.33 -1.25 0.53
CA LEU A 213 -4.13 -1.69 1.24
C LEU A 213 -3.65 -0.63 2.25
N ALA A 214 -3.69 0.65 1.89
CA ALA A 214 -3.40 1.75 2.81
C ALA A 214 -4.36 1.74 4.01
N ALA A 215 -5.65 1.47 3.79
CA ALA A 215 -6.62 1.34 4.87
C ALA A 215 -6.34 0.13 5.78
N VAL A 216 -5.94 -1.02 5.20
CA VAL A 216 -5.51 -2.20 5.99
C VAL A 216 -4.29 -1.85 6.85
N ILE A 217 -3.32 -1.13 6.30
CA ILE A 217 -2.12 -0.68 7.02
C ILE A 217 -2.46 0.30 8.14
N ASP A 218 -3.53 1.08 8.00
CA ASP A 218 -4.05 1.96 9.06
C ASP A 218 -4.75 1.21 10.21
N GLN A 219 -5.09 -0.07 10.02
CA GLN A 219 -5.68 -0.93 11.06
C GLN A 219 -4.63 -1.74 11.86
N ILE A 220 -3.36 -1.72 11.44
CA ILE A 220 -2.22 -2.40 12.08
C ILE A 220 -1.55 -1.47 13.10
#